data_AF-A0A3D5AQK2-F1
#
_entry.id   AF-A0A3D5AQK2-F1
#
_cell.length_a   1.000
_cell.length_b   1.000
_cell.length_c   1.000
_cell.angle_alpha   90.00
_cell.angle_beta   90.00
_cell.angle_gamma   90.00
#
_symmetry.space_group_name_H-M   'P 1'
#
loop_
_entity.id
_entity.type
_entity.pdbx_description
1 polymer ?
#
loop_
_entity_poly.entity_id
_entity_poly.type
_entity_poly.pdbx_seq_one_letter_code
_entity_poly.pdbx_strand_id
1 'polypeptide(L)'
;MNGQDKVYRRPLDVRSCRGSGADPAARRDGKPVLSATGIGYRDAVTESVPTLVELPRPRALTEAEHALMVRLVTFADVPSLSEQVATVRVVSTCDCGCASVGLHTEGPQVPATAVARLSDTGRDDYFAVSASDGGDVSLVLHVLSGFVGELEIFAGQGVPVAAPHADTVINIWIG
;
A
#
# COMPACT_ATOMS: atom_id res chain seq x y z
N MET A 1 -18.23 6.70 -26.63
CA MET A 1 -18.39 5.74 -25.51
C MET A 1 -17.87 6.45 -24.27
N ASN A 2 -18.76 6.96 -23.41
CA ASN A 2 -18.37 7.58 -22.14
C ASN A 2 -18.36 6.48 -21.08
N GLY A 3 -17.22 5.79 -20.96
CA GLY A 3 -16.98 4.91 -19.83
C GLY A 3 -16.82 5.78 -18.59
N GLN A 4 -17.80 5.77 -17.70
CA GLN A 4 -17.63 6.35 -16.38
C GLN A 4 -16.61 5.49 -15.64
N ASP A 5 -15.38 6.00 -15.54
CA ASP A 5 -14.39 5.52 -14.59
C ASP A 5 -15.00 5.62 -13.19
N LYS A 6 -15.47 4.47 -12.68
CA LYS A 6 -15.78 4.35 -11.26
C LYS A 6 -14.44 4.47 -10.55
N VAL A 7 -14.10 5.67 -10.10
CA VAL A 7 -13.00 5.91 -9.16
C VAL A 7 -13.29 5.07 -7.93
N TYR A 8 -12.64 3.91 -7.85
CA TYR A 8 -12.80 2.99 -6.74
C TYR A 8 -12.04 3.59 -5.55
N ARG A 9 -12.72 4.42 -4.76
CA ARG A 9 -12.20 4.87 -3.46
C ARG A 9 -12.20 3.67 -2.52
N ARG A 10 -11.14 2.86 -2.57
CA ARG A 10 -10.93 1.84 -1.56
C ARG A 10 -10.32 2.51 -0.32
N PRO A 11 -10.81 2.20 0.88
CA PRO A 11 -9.97 2.35 2.06
C PRO A 11 -8.67 1.61 1.77
N LEU A 12 -7.51 2.21 2.09
CA LEU A 12 -6.24 1.50 2.17
C LEU A 12 -6.49 0.19 2.95
N ASP A 13 -5.79 -0.90 2.63
CA ASP A 13 -5.95 -2.11 3.45
C ASP A 13 -5.55 -1.76 4.88
N VAL A 14 -6.55 -1.51 5.72
CA VAL A 14 -6.37 -0.92 7.05
C VAL A 14 -5.64 -1.90 7.98
N ARG A 15 -5.50 -3.16 7.57
CA ARG A 15 -4.63 -4.13 8.25
C ARG A 15 -3.16 -3.80 8.05
N SER A 16 -2.79 -3.29 6.88
CA SER A 16 -1.44 -2.82 6.53
C SER A 16 -1.08 -1.56 7.34
N CYS A 17 -2.04 -0.66 7.53
CA CYS A 17 -1.85 0.58 8.30
C CYS A 17 -2.07 0.47 9.80
N ARG A 18 -2.61 -0.63 10.35
CA ARG A 18 -2.73 -0.81 11.80
C ARG A 18 -1.42 -1.38 12.32
N GLY A 19 -0.62 -0.53 12.95
CA GLY A 19 0.61 -0.93 13.61
C GLY A 19 0.33 -2.12 14.53
N SER A 20 1.05 -3.22 14.33
CA SER A 20 1.10 -4.32 15.29
C SER A 20 1.92 -3.84 16.50
N GLY A 21 1.40 -2.87 17.24
CA GLY A 21 1.95 -2.39 18.49
C GLY A 21 1.78 -3.43 19.58
N ALA A 22 2.44 -4.59 19.44
CA ALA A 22 2.67 -5.49 20.55
C ALA A 22 3.96 -5.03 21.23
N ASP A 23 3.79 -4.17 22.24
CA ASP A 23 4.85 -3.79 23.18
C ASP A 23 5.30 -5.03 23.98
N PRO A 24 6.50 -5.59 23.77
CA PRO A 24 6.93 -6.81 24.44
C PRO A 24 7.63 -6.47 25.76
N ALA A 25 7.01 -5.71 26.65
CA ALA A 25 7.65 -5.34 27.92
C ALA A 25 6.68 -5.00 29.07
N ALA A 26 5.72 -5.87 29.39
CA ALA A 26 5.01 -5.76 30.66
C ALA A 26 4.58 -7.12 31.25
N ARG A 27 5.55 -7.89 31.76
CA ARG A 27 5.30 -8.87 32.82
C ARG A 27 5.74 -8.27 34.15
N ARG A 28 4.78 -7.83 34.98
CA ARG A 28 4.96 -7.72 36.43
C ARG A 28 3.70 -8.18 37.15
N ASP A 29 3.90 -9.18 38.01
CA ASP A 29 2.98 -9.65 39.03
C ASP A 29 2.61 -8.50 39.99
N GLY A 30 1.30 -8.28 40.18
CA GLY A 30 0.77 -7.35 41.16
C GLY A 30 -0.75 -7.40 41.22
N LYS A 31 -1.29 -7.91 42.34
CA LYS A 31 -2.74 -8.01 42.63
C LYS A 31 -3.43 -6.63 42.62
N PRO A 32 -4.67 -6.49 42.13
CA PRO A 32 -5.38 -5.22 42.14
C PRO A 32 -6.02 -4.93 43.50
N VAL A 33 -5.84 -3.70 43.97
CA VAL A 33 -6.65 -3.05 45.00
C VAL A 33 -7.76 -2.28 44.28
N LEU A 34 -9.01 -2.63 44.55
CA LEU A 34 -10.20 -1.94 44.05
C LEU A 34 -10.29 -0.55 44.70
N SER A 35 -10.04 0.51 43.93
CA SER A 35 -10.43 1.88 44.30
C SER A 35 -11.35 2.44 43.23
N ALA A 36 -12.58 2.74 43.64
CA ALA A 36 -13.62 3.32 42.83
C ALA A 36 -13.46 4.84 42.78
N THR A 37 -12.81 5.34 41.73
CA THR A 37 -12.88 6.76 41.36
C THR A 37 -13.09 6.90 39.86
N GLY A 38 -14.27 7.47 39.53
CA GLY A 38 -14.71 8.05 38.26
C GLY A 38 -13.90 7.75 37.00
N ILE A 39 -14.37 6.78 36.22
CA ILE A 39 -13.97 6.61 34.83
C ILE A 39 -14.62 7.75 34.04
N GLY A 40 -13.90 8.87 33.91
CA GLY A 40 -14.20 9.85 32.88
C GLY A 40 -14.09 9.16 31.53
N TYR A 41 -15.21 9.11 30.80
CA TYR A 41 -15.26 8.65 29.42
C TYR A 41 -14.39 9.61 28.60
N ARG A 42 -13.12 9.28 28.41
CA ARG A 42 -12.25 10.01 27.47
C ARG A 42 -12.92 9.88 26.12
N ASP A 43 -13.32 11.00 25.53
CA ASP A 43 -13.75 11.08 24.14
C ASP A 43 -12.75 10.29 23.31
N ALA A 44 -13.21 9.14 22.79
CA ALA A 44 -12.42 8.34 21.90
C ALA A 44 -12.18 9.20 20.67
N VAL A 45 -10.97 9.73 20.55
CA VAL A 45 -10.49 10.36 19.33
C VAL A 45 -10.64 9.28 18.26
N THR A 46 -11.66 9.41 17.42
CA THR A 46 -11.82 8.55 16.25
C THR A 46 -10.70 8.93 15.31
N GLU A 47 -9.56 8.25 15.43
CA GLU A 47 -8.49 8.34 14.45
C GLU A 47 -9.10 8.05 13.08
N SER A 48 -9.06 9.04 12.20
CA SER A 48 -9.53 8.89 10.83
C SER A 48 -8.68 7.83 10.14
N VAL A 49 -9.33 6.86 9.50
CA VAL A 49 -8.66 5.86 8.67
C VAL A 49 -7.94 6.59 7.54
N PRO A 50 -6.63 6.37 7.34
CA PRO A 50 -5.91 6.90 6.18
C PRO A 50 -6.60 6.60 4.86
N THR A 51 -6.69 7.59 3.97
CA THR A 51 -7.29 7.44 2.64
C THR A 51 -6.44 8.04 1.53
N LEU A 52 -6.50 7.44 0.34
CA LEU A 52 -5.97 8.06 -0.87
C LEU A 52 -6.87 9.22 -1.29
N VAL A 53 -6.29 10.42 -1.34
CA VAL A 53 -6.94 11.63 -1.81
C VAL A 53 -6.47 11.96 -3.22
N GLU A 54 -7.43 12.18 -4.11
CA GLU A 54 -7.19 12.50 -5.51
C GLU A 54 -6.41 13.81 -5.65
N LEU A 55 -5.40 13.80 -6.53
CA LEU A 55 -4.63 14.98 -6.86
C LEU A 55 -5.45 15.89 -7.79
N PRO A 56 -5.34 17.23 -7.67
CA PRO A 56 -5.99 18.16 -8.58
C PRO A 56 -5.61 17.94 -10.06
N ARG A 57 -4.42 17.38 -10.30
CA ARG A 57 -3.92 16.94 -11.61
C ARG A 57 -3.02 15.72 -11.42
N PRO A 58 -3.07 14.73 -12.32
CA PRO A 58 -2.09 13.63 -12.32
C PRO A 58 -0.66 14.16 -12.44
N ARG A 59 0.29 13.50 -11.77
CA ARG A 59 1.72 13.78 -11.88
C ARG A 59 2.49 12.57 -12.40
N ALA A 60 3.69 12.81 -12.93
CA ALA A 60 4.63 11.73 -13.19
C ALA A 60 5.11 11.09 -11.87
N LEU A 61 5.62 9.86 -11.97
CA LEU A 61 6.40 9.28 -10.88
C LEU A 61 7.66 10.12 -10.62
N THR A 62 8.08 10.14 -9.36
CA THR A 62 9.44 10.52 -9.02
C THR A 62 10.42 9.44 -9.50
N GLU A 63 11.71 9.76 -9.59
CA GLU A 63 12.73 8.79 -9.97
C GLU A 63 12.77 7.58 -9.00
N ALA A 64 12.61 7.83 -7.71
CA ALA A 64 12.58 6.78 -6.68
C ALA A 64 11.34 5.87 -6.86
N GLU A 65 10.15 6.44 -6.99
CA GLU A 65 8.91 5.67 -7.24
C GLU A 65 9.03 4.82 -8.52
N HIS A 66 9.59 5.39 -9.61
CA HIS A 66 9.80 4.67 -10.85
C HIS A 66 10.80 3.51 -10.70
N ALA A 67 11.93 3.73 -10.03
CA ALA A 67 12.91 2.68 -9.80
C ALA A 67 12.33 1.53 -8.95
N LEU A 68 11.51 1.85 -7.94
CA LEU A 68 10.78 0.86 -7.14
C LEU A 68 9.81 0.06 -7.99
N MET A 69 8.99 0.73 -8.80
CA MET A 69 8.03 0.06 -9.67
C MET A 69 8.73 -0.88 -10.66
N VAL A 70 9.80 -0.43 -11.33
CA VAL A 70 10.60 -1.28 -12.22
C VAL A 70 11.09 -2.53 -11.49
N ARG A 71 11.63 -2.39 -10.27
CA ARG A 71 12.12 -3.54 -9.50
C ARG A 71 11.02 -4.54 -9.15
N LEU A 72 9.86 -4.06 -8.70
CA LEU A 72 8.73 -4.92 -8.31
C LEU A 72 8.10 -5.61 -9.53
N VAL A 73 7.88 -4.91 -10.65
CA VAL A 73 7.30 -5.55 -11.85
C VAL A 73 8.28 -6.51 -12.53
N THR A 74 9.59 -6.26 -12.44
CA THR A 74 10.61 -7.19 -12.92
C THR A 74 10.54 -8.51 -12.16
N PHE A 75 10.30 -8.46 -10.84
CA PHE A 75 10.13 -9.68 -10.04
C PHE A 75 8.87 -10.48 -10.44
N ALA A 76 7.77 -9.80 -10.76
CA ALA A 76 6.54 -10.45 -11.20
C ALA A 76 6.66 -11.14 -12.58
N ASP A 77 7.64 -10.74 -13.39
CA ASP A 77 7.94 -11.30 -14.71
C ASP A 77 6.71 -11.37 -15.65
N VAL A 78 5.95 -10.26 -15.71
CA VAL A 78 4.80 -10.11 -16.61
C VAL A 78 5.07 -8.93 -17.56
N PRO A 79 5.31 -9.18 -18.87
CA PRO A 79 5.70 -8.13 -19.81
C PRO A 79 4.76 -6.91 -19.86
N SER A 80 3.44 -7.14 -19.76
CA SER A 80 2.44 -6.06 -19.78
C SER A 80 2.56 -5.12 -18.58
N LEU A 81 3.09 -5.58 -17.44
CA LEU A 81 3.35 -4.69 -16.30
C LEU A 81 4.48 -3.71 -16.60
N SER A 82 5.58 -4.18 -17.21
CA SER A 82 6.69 -3.30 -17.61
C SER A 82 6.24 -2.25 -18.62
N GLU A 83 5.34 -2.60 -19.53
CA GLU A 83 4.73 -1.65 -20.47
C GLU A 83 3.85 -0.61 -19.75
N GLN A 84 3.07 -1.03 -18.75
CA GLN A 84 2.27 -0.12 -17.93
C GLN A 84 3.12 0.86 -17.10
N VAL A 85 4.26 0.42 -16.56
CA VAL A 85 5.17 1.31 -15.80
C VAL A 85 5.65 2.49 -16.65
N ALA A 86 5.83 2.30 -17.97
CA ALA A 86 6.27 3.36 -18.86
C ALA A 86 5.26 4.52 -19.03
N THR A 87 3.97 4.26 -18.78
CA THR A 87 2.89 5.25 -18.98
C THR A 87 2.24 5.71 -17.69
N VAL A 88 2.62 5.13 -16.56
CA VAL A 88 1.98 5.35 -15.28
C VAL A 88 2.03 6.82 -14.83
N ARG A 89 0.95 7.23 -14.17
CA ARG A 89 0.77 8.53 -13.54
C ARG A 89 0.25 8.34 -12.13
N VAL A 90 0.71 9.16 -11.21
CA VAL A 90 0.15 9.24 -9.86
C VAL A 90 -1.07 10.13 -9.91
N VAL A 91 -2.21 9.60 -9.45
CA VAL A 91 -3.51 10.27 -9.46
C VAL A 91 -4.04 10.57 -8.07
N SER A 92 -3.47 9.97 -7.02
CA SER A 92 -3.83 10.23 -5.63
C SER A 92 -2.64 9.98 -4.68
N THR A 93 -2.73 10.53 -3.46
CA THR A 93 -1.71 10.39 -2.38
C THR A 93 -2.40 10.11 -1.05
N CYS A 94 -1.74 9.43 -0.11
CA CYS A 94 -2.30 9.26 1.25
C CYS A 94 -2.47 10.62 1.94
N ASP A 95 -3.59 10.82 2.64
CA ASP A 95 -3.80 11.97 3.53
C ASP A 95 -3.05 11.87 4.87
N CYS A 96 -2.57 10.68 5.20
CA CYS A 96 -1.82 10.37 6.41
C CYS A 96 -0.35 10.80 6.38
N GLY A 97 0.16 11.18 5.21
CA GLY A 97 1.56 11.62 5.01
C GLY A 97 2.57 10.51 4.68
N CYS A 98 2.16 9.24 4.57
CA CYS A 98 3.04 8.21 3.99
C CYS A 98 3.21 8.42 2.48
N ALA A 99 4.22 7.78 1.89
CA ALA A 99 4.49 7.87 0.45
C ALA A 99 3.61 6.95 -0.42
N SER A 100 2.49 6.45 0.10
CA SER A 100 1.52 5.67 -0.68
C SER A 100 0.83 6.53 -1.73
N VAL A 101 0.71 5.98 -2.94
CA VAL A 101 0.16 6.67 -4.11
C VAL A 101 -0.79 5.78 -4.90
N GLY A 102 -1.92 6.35 -5.34
CA GLY A 102 -2.77 5.71 -6.33
C GLY A 102 -2.28 5.99 -7.74
N LEU A 103 -2.37 4.98 -8.59
CA LEU A 103 -1.76 4.95 -9.92
C LEU A 103 -2.84 4.82 -11.00
N HIS A 104 -2.55 5.41 -12.16
CA HIS A 104 -3.29 5.20 -13.39
C HIS A 104 -2.31 4.92 -14.52
N THR A 105 -2.64 3.97 -15.41
CA THR A 105 -1.76 3.58 -16.52
C THR A 105 -2.51 3.47 -17.83
N GLU A 106 -1.80 3.76 -18.91
CA GLU A 106 -2.25 3.49 -20.27
C GLU A 106 -1.39 2.34 -20.81
N GLY A 107 -1.92 1.12 -20.89
CA GLY A 107 -1.11 -0.02 -21.31
C GLY A 107 -1.96 -1.27 -21.51
N PRO A 108 -1.35 -2.36 -22.03
CA PRO A 108 -2.07 -3.61 -22.14
C PRO A 108 -2.46 -4.11 -20.75
N GLN A 109 -3.73 -4.48 -20.59
CA GLN A 109 -4.21 -5.15 -19.39
C GLN A 109 -3.49 -6.50 -19.25
N VAL A 110 -3.04 -6.83 -18.03
CA VAL A 110 -2.54 -8.17 -17.71
C VAL A 110 -3.71 -9.16 -17.87
N PRO A 111 -3.54 -10.27 -18.61
CA PRO A 111 -4.60 -11.25 -18.77
C PRO A 111 -5.08 -11.79 -17.41
N ALA A 112 -6.40 -11.92 -17.25
CA ALA A 112 -7.03 -12.44 -16.03
C ALA A 112 -6.46 -13.81 -15.59
N THR A 113 -6.06 -14.66 -16.54
CA THR A 113 -5.40 -15.95 -16.25
C THR A 113 -4.01 -15.79 -15.64
N ALA A 114 -3.25 -14.75 -16.03
CA ALA A 114 -1.97 -14.43 -15.42
C ALA A 114 -2.16 -13.82 -14.03
N VAL A 115 -3.17 -12.95 -13.86
CA VAL A 115 -3.56 -12.41 -12.55
C VAL A 115 -3.93 -13.55 -11.58
N ALA A 116 -4.81 -14.47 -12.00
CA ALA A 116 -5.22 -15.62 -11.19
C ALA A 116 -4.07 -16.53 -10.79
N ARG A 117 -3.08 -16.72 -11.69
CA ARG A 117 -1.89 -17.51 -11.41
C ARG A 117 -0.98 -16.88 -10.36
N LEU A 118 -0.90 -15.55 -10.34
CA LEU A 118 -0.05 -14.81 -9.41
C LEU A 118 -0.74 -14.53 -8.08
N SER A 119 -2.07 -14.52 -8.04
CA SER A 119 -2.83 -14.33 -6.81
C SER A 119 -2.71 -15.51 -5.86
N ASP A 120 -2.35 -15.27 -4.60
CA ASP A 120 -2.34 -16.33 -3.55
C ASP A 120 -3.73 -16.94 -3.31
N THR A 121 -4.77 -16.21 -3.70
CA THR A 121 -6.17 -16.64 -3.54
C THR A 121 -6.79 -17.20 -4.83
N GLY A 122 -6.02 -17.22 -5.92
CA GLY A 122 -6.52 -17.60 -7.25
C GLY A 122 -7.47 -16.58 -7.88
N ARG A 123 -7.56 -15.36 -7.34
CA ARG A 123 -8.40 -14.29 -7.88
C ARG A 123 -7.86 -13.77 -9.20
N ASP A 124 -8.73 -13.65 -10.18
CA ASP A 124 -8.39 -13.19 -11.54
C ASP A 124 -8.42 -11.67 -11.71
N ASP A 125 -8.71 -10.94 -10.63
CA ASP A 125 -8.82 -9.48 -10.58
C ASP A 125 -7.83 -8.81 -9.60
N TYR A 126 -7.01 -9.58 -8.88
CA TYR A 126 -6.12 -9.05 -7.86
C TYR A 126 -4.91 -9.94 -7.54
N PHE A 127 -3.74 -9.32 -7.51
CA PHE A 127 -2.57 -9.79 -6.75
C PHE A 127 -1.75 -8.58 -6.28
N ALA A 128 -0.78 -8.81 -5.40
CA ALA A 128 0.15 -7.79 -4.96
C ALA A 128 1.60 -8.29 -5.04
N VAL A 129 2.52 -7.38 -5.36
CA VAL A 129 3.97 -7.62 -5.22
C VAL A 129 4.44 -6.86 -3.99
N SER A 130 4.94 -7.58 -2.99
CA SER A 130 5.35 -7.00 -1.71
C SER A 130 6.87 -7.07 -1.55
N ALA A 131 7.43 -6.13 -0.82
CA ALA A 131 8.85 -6.11 -0.49
C ALA A 131 9.14 -5.34 0.81
N SER A 132 10.38 -5.41 1.29
CA SER A 132 10.88 -4.67 2.45
C SER A 132 12.24 -4.03 2.16
N ASP A 133 12.63 -2.94 2.81
CA ASP A 133 13.98 -2.36 2.63
C ASP A 133 15.05 -2.97 3.56
N GLY A 134 14.72 -4.06 4.25
CA GLY A 134 15.56 -4.66 5.28
C GLY A 134 15.56 -3.90 6.61
N GLY A 135 14.90 -2.74 6.67
CA GLY A 135 14.57 -2.01 7.88
C GLY A 135 13.05 -2.05 8.13
N ASP A 136 12.51 -0.89 8.51
CA ASP A 136 11.12 -0.75 8.92
C ASP A 136 10.17 -0.41 7.76
N VAL A 137 10.67 -0.25 6.52
CA VAL A 137 9.85 0.14 5.38
C VAL A 137 9.34 -1.08 4.64
N SER A 138 8.03 -1.17 4.50
CA SER A 138 7.33 -2.14 3.67
C SER A 138 6.77 -1.46 2.42
N LEU A 139 6.78 -2.20 1.31
CA LEU A 139 6.25 -1.77 0.03
C LEU A 139 5.26 -2.79 -0.51
N VAL A 140 4.17 -2.32 -1.10
CA VAL A 140 3.19 -3.19 -1.76
C VAL A 140 2.75 -2.54 -3.06
N LEU A 141 2.96 -3.21 -4.19
CA LEU A 141 2.43 -2.81 -5.49
C LEU A 141 1.19 -3.65 -5.79
N HIS A 142 0.02 -3.03 -5.81
CA HIS A 142 -1.24 -3.69 -6.11
C HIS A 142 -1.52 -3.69 -7.61
N VAL A 143 -1.89 -4.86 -8.13
CA VAL A 143 -2.39 -5.02 -9.49
C VAL A 143 -3.89 -5.33 -9.41
N LEU A 144 -4.70 -4.40 -9.92
CA LEU A 144 -6.16 -4.40 -9.86
C LEU A 144 -6.74 -4.58 -11.26
N SER A 145 -7.54 -5.65 -11.45
CA SER A 145 -8.12 -6.00 -12.75
C SER A 145 -7.08 -5.99 -13.88
N GLY A 146 -5.85 -6.41 -13.59
CA GLY A 146 -4.75 -6.46 -14.54
C GLY A 146 -4.03 -5.13 -14.82
N PHE A 147 -4.26 -4.08 -14.03
CA PHE A 147 -3.53 -2.82 -14.11
C PHE A 147 -2.81 -2.50 -12.80
N VAL A 148 -1.61 -1.91 -12.83
CA VAL A 148 -0.98 -1.37 -11.61
C VAL A 148 -1.85 -0.22 -11.07
N GLY A 149 -2.35 -0.38 -9.85
CA GLY A 149 -3.37 0.52 -9.29
C GLY A 149 -2.89 1.33 -8.10
N GLU A 150 -1.93 0.83 -7.35
CA GLU A 150 -1.45 1.48 -6.13
C GLU A 150 -0.05 1.00 -5.77
N LEU A 151 0.79 1.93 -5.30
CA LEU A 151 2.05 1.64 -4.63
C LEU A 151 1.95 2.13 -3.19
N GLU A 152 1.84 1.20 -2.25
CA GLU A 152 1.90 1.49 -0.81
C GLU A 152 3.36 1.53 -0.36
N ILE A 153 3.73 2.56 0.42
CA ILE A 153 5.04 2.69 1.07
C ILE A 153 4.81 3.17 2.50
N PHE A 154 5.17 2.34 3.48
CA PHE A 154 4.85 2.62 4.88
C PHE A 154 5.91 2.08 5.84
N ALA A 155 6.10 2.79 6.96
CA ALA A 155 7.02 2.46 8.05
C ALA A 155 6.26 2.34 9.39
N GLY A 156 5.12 1.66 9.36
CA GLY A 156 4.15 1.63 10.46
C GLY A 156 3.07 2.72 10.36
N GLN A 157 2.13 2.70 11.31
CA GLN A 157 0.91 3.51 11.25
C GLN A 157 1.17 5.01 11.30
N GLY A 158 0.75 5.74 10.26
CA GLY A 158 0.78 7.19 10.23
C GLY A 158 2.18 7.80 10.31
N VAL A 159 3.22 7.00 10.04
CA VAL A 159 4.61 7.47 10.02
C VAL A 159 4.93 7.90 8.59
N PRO A 160 5.13 9.21 8.33
CA PRO A 160 5.62 9.67 7.04
C PRO A 160 6.97 9.04 6.76
N VAL A 161 7.11 8.43 5.60
CA VAL A 161 8.37 7.85 5.14
C VAL A 161 8.56 8.19 3.67
N ALA A 162 9.80 8.51 3.30
CA ALA A 162 10.16 8.71 1.90
C ALA A 162 10.20 7.36 1.18
N ALA A 163 10.01 7.37 -0.15
CA ALA A 163 10.27 6.20 -0.96
C ALA A 163 11.74 5.76 -0.78
N PRO A 164 12.00 4.49 -0.39
CA PRO A 164 13.37 4.01 -0.26
C PRO A 164 14.04 3.92 -1.64
N HIS A 165 15.37 3.86 -1.64
CA HIS A 165 16.09 3.65 -2.89
C HIS A 165 15.89 2.21 -3.36
N ALA A 166 15.75 2.00 -4.67
CA ALA A 166 15.34 0.68 -5.17
C ALA A 166 16.37 -0.43 -4.90
N ASP A 167 17.64 -0.09 -4.70
CA ASP A 167 18.70 -1.06 -4.35
C ASP A 167 18.62 -1.59 -2.91
N THR A 168 17.96 -0.88 -1.99
CA THR A 168 17.76 -1.32 -0.60
C THR A 168 16.58 -2.29 -0.46
N VAL A 169 15.68 -2.33 -1.46
CA VAL A 169 14.50 -3.21 -1.43
C VAL A 169 14.91 -4.68 -1.59
N ILE A 170 14.73 -5.46 -0.55
CA ILE A 170 15.02 -6.88 -0.47
C ILE A 170 13.76 -7.67 -0.11
N ASN A 171 13.88 -9.01 -0.11
CA ASN A 171 12.78 -9.93 0.20
C ASN A 171 11.53 -9.58 -0.62
N ILE A 172 11.56 -9.76 -1.95
CA ILE A 172 10.39 -9.51 -2.80
C ILE A 172 9.57 -10.81 -2.87
N TRP A 173 8.24 -10.71 -2.71
CA TRP A 173 7.32 -11.82 -2.87
C TRP A 173 6.01 -11.38 -3.53
N ILE A 174 5.22 -12.34 -3.99
CA ILE A 174 3.88 -12.11 -4.54
C ILE A 174 2.86 -12.66 -3.54
N GLY A 175 1.75 -11.94 -3.35
CA GLY A 175 0.64 -12.28 -2.46
C GLY A 175 -0.74 -11.97 -3.05
#